data_AF-A0A7I8D1D8-F1
#
_entry.id   AF-A0A7I8D1D8-F1
#
_cell.length_a   1.000
_cell.length_b   1.000
_cell.length_c   1.000
_cell.angle_alpha   90.00
_cell.angle_beta   90.00
_cell.angle_gamma   90.00
#
_symmetry.space_group_name_H-M   'P 1'
#
loop_
_entity.id
_entity.type
_entity.pdbx_description
1 polymer ?
#
loop_
_entity_poly.entity_id
_entity_poly.type
_entity_poly.pdbx_seq_one_letter_code
_entity_poly.pdbx_strand_id
1 'polypeptide(L)'
;MNNEQGAHNFKLLSGANQNNRLGFKISEDLGGGTKAVAQLENGFDVTNGKFGQGGRMFGRQAYMGLSNNAMGTLTAGRQYDMFWDYLTAYSAGVAIGGLLATPGDADNLMRSWRYSNSIKYVSPTMRGVDFEALYAFSNASGEFAVNRAFSAGARYVAGRFQIAAAYVQLDAPGTVNAAGAVSDDYAGAPFFLFRSSPLNSGVGLKMAVA
;
A
#
# COMPACT_ATOMS: atom_id res chain seq x y z
N MET A 1 -23.27 2.16 8.14
CA MET A 1 -24.18 1.41 9.03
C MET A 1 -25.24 2.39 9.50
N ASN A 2 -26.47 2.31 9.00
CA ASN A 2 -27.56 3.18 9.44
C ASN A 2 -28.90 2.45 9.39
N ASN A 3 -29.15 1.54 10.34
CA ASN A 3 -30.46 1.40 10.96
C ASN A 3 -30.35 0.45 12.17
N GLU A 4 -30.10 1.00 13.36
CA GLU A 4 -30.15 0.26 14.63
C GLU A 4 -31.55 0.38 15.27
N GLN A 5 -32.61 0.35 14.44
CA GLN A 5 -34.02 0.25 14.84
C GLN A 5 -34.46 1.24 15.95
N GLY A 6 -33.90 2.45 15.96
CA GLY A 6 -34.30 3.52 16.88
C GLY A 6 -33.77 3.39 18.32
N ALA A 7 -32.87 2.44 18.61
CA ALA A 7 -32.25 2.32 19.93
C ALA A 7 -30.96 3.16 20.04
N HIS A 8 -30.72 3.72 21.24
CA HIS A 8 -29.44 4.37 21.56
C HIS A 8 -28.33 3.30 21.60
N ASN A 9 -27.25 3.51 20.84
CA ASN A 9 -26.16 2.55 20.76
C ASN A 9 -24.82 3.23 21.07
N PHE A 10 -24.17 2.78 22.13
CA PHE A 10 -22.82 3.19 22.48
C PHE A 10 -21.86 2.08 22.03
N LYS A 11 -21.11 2.33 20.96
CA LYS A 11 -20.12 1.39 20.43
C LYS A 11 -18.73 2.01 20.49
N LEU A 12 -17.79 1.26 21.05
CA LEU A 12 -16.37 1.54 20.85
C LEU A 12 -15.97 1.00 19.47
N LEU A 13 -15.53 1.90 18.59
CA LEU A 13 -15.04 1.54 17.26
C LEU A 13 -13.52 1.70 17.24
N SER A 14 -12.83 0.63 16.87
CA SER A 14 -11.39 0.66 16.68
C SER A 14 -11.04 1.43 15.41
N GLY A 15 -10.20 2.45 15.55
CA GLY A 15 -9.59 3.13 14.42
C GLY A 15 -10.57 3.79 13.44
N ALA A 16 -11.71 4.28 13.93
CA ALA A 16 -12.81 4.83 13.12
C ALA A 16 -12.38 5.93 12.11
N ASN A 17 -11.40 6.77 12.50
CA ASN A 17 -10.81 7.77 11.60
C ASN A 17 -9.40 7.35 11.12
N GLN A 18 -8.66 6.63 11.95
CA GLN A 18 -7.31 6.17 11.64
C GLN A 18 -7.02 4.87 12.37
N ASN A 19 -6.59 3.84 11.63
CA ASN A 19 -6.25 2.54 12.21
C ASN A 19 -5.13 2.69 13.26
N ASN A 20 -5.25 1.95 14.37
CA ASN A 20 -4.20 1.88 15.39
C ASN A 20 -2.95 1.21 14.83
N ARG A 21 -1.77 1.67 15.30
CA ARG A 21 -0.47 1.21 14.80
C ARG A 21 0.53 1.15 15.93
N LEU A 22 1.38 0.14 15.90
CA LEU A 22 2.58 0.04 16.71
C LEU A 22 3.70 -0.47 15.81
N GLY A 23 4.92 0.05 15.97
CA GLY A 23 6.01 -0.38 15.12
C GLY A 23 7.36 0.19 15.50
N PHE A 24 8.37 -0.30 14.80
CA PHE A 24 9.76 0.11 14.93
C PHE A 24 10.22 0.71 13.60
N LYS A 25 10.94 1.83 13.68
CA LYS A 25 11.71 2.40 12.58
C LYS A 25 13.16 2.36 12.99
N ILE A 26 13.99 1.79 12.15
CA ILE A 26 15.41 1.55 12.39
C ILE A 26 16.19 2.33 11.34
N SER A 27 17.23 3.03 11.77
CA SER A 27 18.18 3.73 10.92
C SER A 27 19.56 3.60 11.54
N GLU A 28 20.48 2.97 10.84
CA GLU A 28 21.86 2.78 11.26
C GLU A 28 22.79 3.41 10.22
N ASP A 29 23.71 4.26 10.68
CA ASP A 29 24.71 4.88 9.81
C ASP A 29 25.81 3.87 9.49
N LEU A 30 26.04 3.63 8.20
CA LEU A 30 27.10 2.73 7.71
C LEU A 30 28.35 3.50 7.26
N GLY A 31 28.33 4.84 7.35
CA GLY A 31 29.36 5.71 6.83
C GLY A 31 29.16 6.08 5.36
N GLY A 32 29.96 7.03 4.86
CA GLY A 32 29.94 7.45 3.46
C GLY A 32 28.61 8.05 2.97
N GLY A 33 27.75 8.49 3.89
CA GLY A 33 26.40 9.00 3.57
C GLY A 33 25.35 7.91 3.32
N THR A 34 25.69 6.64 3.57
CA THR A 34 24.78 5.49 3.43
C THR A 34 24.26 5.03 4.79
N LYS A 35 22.99 4.68 4.85
CA LYS A 35 22.31 4.15 6.04
C LYS A 35 21.63 2.82 5.74
N ALA A 36 21.70 1.88 6.68
CA ALA A 36 20.75 0.78 6.72
C ALA A 36 19.43 1.29 7.32
N VAL A 37 18.32 0.99 6.67
CA VAL A 37 16.98 1.39 7.13
C VAL A 37 16.07 0.18 7.20
N ALA A 38 15.20 0.14 8.20
CA ALA A 38 14.15 -0.87 8.29
C ALA A 38 12.90 -0.34 8.98
N GLN A 39 11.75 -0.92 8.63
CA GLN A 39 10.49 -0.61 9.29
C GLN A 39 9.66 -1.87 9.48
N LEU A 40 9.16 -2.06 10.70
CA LEU A 40 8.19 -3.08 11.08
C LEU A 40 6.98 -2.36 11.68
N GLU A 41 5.81 -2.47 11.05
CA GLU A 41 4.58 -1.78 11.47
C GLU A 41 3.41 -2.76 11.56
N ASN A 42 2.86 -2.89 12.76
CA ASN A 42 1.64 -3.62 13.06
C ASN A 42 0.42 -2.69 12.96
N GLY A 43 -0.71 -3.24 12.51
CA GLY A 43 -2.02 -2.68 12.77
C GLY A 43 -2.81 -3.62 13.67
N PHE A 44 -3.49 -3.08 14.67
CA PHE A 44 -4.28 -3.86 15.62
C PHE A 44 -5.63 -3.21 15.95
N ASP A 45 -6.55 -4.04 16.39
CA ASP A 45 -7.83 -3.62 16.94
C ASP A 45 -7.67 -3.32 18.43
N VAL A 46 -7.88 -2.06 18.83
CA VAL A 46 -7.72 -1.65 20.24
C VAL A 46 -8.81 -2.22 21.15
N THR A 47 -9.95 -2.66 20.60
CA THR A 47 -11.06 -3.21 21.40
C THR A 47 -10.83 -4.65 21.86
N ASN A 48 -9.96 -5.39 21.18
CA ASN A 48 -9.77 -6.82 21.44
C ASN A 48 -8.33 -7.32 21.21
N GLY A 49 -7.40 -6.45 20.81
CA GLY A 49 -5.99 -6.76 20.57
C GLY A 49 -5.70 -7.56 19.29
N LYS A 50 -6.70 -7.88 18.46
CA LYS A 50 -6.48 -8.68 17.24
C LYS A 50 -5.62 -7.93 16.24
N PHE A 51 -4.70 -8.65 15.59
CA PHE A 51 -3.95 -8.13 14.46
C PHE A 51 -4.86 -7.89 13.25
N GLY A 52 -4.63 -6.77 12.56
CA GLY A 52 -5.23 -6.47 11.26
C GLY A 52 -4.45 -7.10 10.11
N GLN A 53 -4.70 -6.61 8.88
CA GLN A 53 -3.92 -6.94 7.67
C GLN A 53 -3.79 -8.45 7.44
N GLY A 54 -4.90 -9.18 7.51
CA GLY A 54 -4.93 -10.64 7.42
C GLY A 54 -4.35 -11.37 8.64
N GLY A 55 -4.36 -10.75 9.83
CA GLY A 55 -3.86 -11.34 11.07
C GLY A 55 -2.33 -11.28 11.22
N ARG A 56 -1.64 -10.46 10.43
CA ARG A 56 -0.18 -10.40 10.40
C ARG A 56 0.37 -9.51 11.51
N MET A 57 1.40 -9.99 12.21
CA MET A 57 2.11 -9.22 13.24
C MET A 57 2.70 -7.92 12.68
N PHE A 58 3.28 -7.90 11.48
CA PHE A 58 3.75 -6.67 10.82
C PHE A 58 3.09 -6.51 9.45
N GLY A 59 1.76 -6.51 9.45
CA GLY A 59 0.97 -6.50 8.22
C GLY A 59 0.95 -5.18 7.46
N ARG A 60 1.35 -4.06 8.07
CA ARG A 60 1.31 -2.74 7.42
C ARG A 60 2.58 -2.45 6.64
N GLN A 61 3.74 -2.59 7.28
CA GLN A 61 5.04 -2.50 6.64
C GLN A 61 6.00 -3.48 7.30
N ALA A 62 6.82 -4.15 6.51
CA ALA A 62 7.87 -5.04 6.99
C ALA A 62 8.98 -5.09 5.95
N TYR A 63 9.92 -4.15 6.00
CA TYR A 63 10.98 -4.02 5.00
C TYR A 63 12.31 -3.59 5.61
N MET A 64 13.38 -3.84 4.86
CA MET A 64 14.71 -3.30 5.12
C MET A 64 15.38 -2.86 3.83
N GLY A 65 16.44 -2.06 3.92
CA GLY A 65 17.12 -1.55 2.75
C GLY A 65 18.29 -0.64 3.05
N LEU A 66 18.78 0.00 2.00
CA LEU A 66 19.85 0.99 2.04
C LEU A 66 19.33 2.33 1.54
N SER A 67 19.71 3.40 2.24
CA SER A 67 19.40 4.77 1.86
C SER A 67 20.70 5.57 1.74
N ASN A 68 20.82 6.35 0.67
CA ASN A 68 21.94 7.25 0.45
C ASN A 68 21.42 8.56 -0.16
N ASN A 69 21.86 9.71 0.34
CA ASN A 69 21.36 11.01 -0.10
C ASN A 69 21.62 11.32 -1.59
N ALA A 70 22.67 10.75 -2.17
CA ALA A 70 23.05 10.95 -3.57
C ALA A 70 22.51 9.86 -4.51
N MET A 71 22.27 8.64 -4.00
CA MET A 71 21.85 7.50 -4.81
C MET A 71 20.38 7.11 -4.62
N GLY A 72 19.70 7.62 -3.60
CA GLY A 72 18.33 7.28 -3.27
C GLY A 72 18.24 6.13 -2.27
N THR A 73 17.05 5.54 -2.18
CA THR A 73 16.74 4.48 -1.21
C THR A 73 16.24 3.25 -1.94
N LEU A 74 16.86 2.09 -1.68
CA LEU A 74 16.45 0.79 -2.19
C LEU A 74 16.04 -0.10 -1.02
N THR A 75 14.79 -0.56 -1.00
CA THR A 75 14.21 -1.38 0.07
C THR A 75 13.58 -2.64 -0.47
N ALA A 76 13.63 -3.70 0.32
CA ALA A 76 12.98 -4.98 0.03
C ALA A 76 12.09 -5.43 1.20
N GLY A 77 10.92 -5.98 0.86
CA GLY A 77 9.97 -6.54 1.84
C GLY A 77 8.53 -6.18 1.52
N ARG A 78 7.76 -5.83 2.55
CA ARG A 78 6.34 -5.48 2.47
C ARG A 78 6.12 -3.98 2.60
N GLN A 79 5.62 -3.36 1.54
CA GLN A 79 5.64 -1.90 1.37
C GLN A 79 4.37 -1.36 0.70
N TYR A 80 4.19 -0.05 0.76
CA TYR A 80 3.15 0.68 0.02
C TYR A 80 3.59 1.01 -1.42
N ASP A 81 2.61 1.32 -2.27
CA ASP A 81 2.83 1.80 -3.64
C ASP A 81 2.81 3.33 -3.74
N MET A 82 3.00 3.82 -4.96
CA MET A 82 3.11 5.25 -5.25
C MET A 82 1.74 5.95 -5.24
N PHE A 83 0.63 5.21 -5.31
CA PHE A 83 -0.69 5.78 -5.03
C PHE A 83 -0.75 6.22 -3.58
N TRP A 84 -0.26 5.37 -2.66
CA TRP A 84 -0.14 5.76 -1.27
C TRP A 84 0.84 6.92 -1.07
N ASP A 85 2.07 6.78 -1.58
CA ASP A 85 3.16 7.71 -1.27
C ASP A 85 3.01 9.09 -1.93
N TYR A 86 2.33 9.18 -3.08
CA TYR A 86 2.15 10.45 -3.79
C TYR A 86 0.73 10.97 -3.85
N LEU A 87 -0.29 10.12 -4.01
CA LEU A 87 -1.64 10.59 -4.37
C LEU A 87 -2.59 10.76 -3.18
N THR A 88 -2.33 10.10 -2.05
CA THR A 88 -3.25 10.12 -0.90
C THR A 88 -3.48 11.50 -0.30
N ALA A 89 -2.46 12.37 -0.32
CA ALA A 89 -2.57 13.75 0.16
C ALA A 89 -3.58 14.58 -0.64
N TYR A 90 -3.87 14.20 -1.89
CA TYR A 90 -4.82 14.87 -2.78
C TYR A 90 -6.20 14.20 -2.80
N SER A 91 -6.36 13.07 -2.11
CA SER A 91 -7.61 12.31 -2.12
C SER A 91 -8.63 12.91 -1.16
N ALA A 92 -9.72 13.45 -1.72
CA ALA A 92 -10.88 13.86 -0.92
C ALA A 92 -11.43 12.68 -0.10
N GLY A 93 -11.47 11.48 -0.69
CA GLY A 93 -11.88 10.25 0.00
C GLY A 93 -11.03 9.98 1.24
N VAL A 94 -9.70 10.16 1.18
CA VAL A 94 -8.83 10.00 2.36
C VAL A 94 -9.13 11.10 3.39
N ALA A 95 -9.27 12.34 2.94
CA ALA A 95 -9.45 13.50 3.80
C ALA A 95 -10.75 13.46 4.63
N ILE A 96 -11.81 12.84 4.11
CA ILE A 96 -13.13 12.78 4.79
C ILE A 96 -13.50 11.38 5.29
N GLY A 97 -12.50 10.52 5.53
CA GLY A 97 -12.73 9.22 6.18
C GLY A 97 -13.43 8.18 5.31
N GLY A 98 -13.17 8.20 4.00
CA GLY A 98 -13.62 7.18 3.04
C GLY A 98 -14.98 7.43 2.39
N LEU A 99 -15.67 8.53 2.69
CA LEU A 99 -17.00 8.83 2.11
C LEU A 99 -16.99 9.00 0.59
N LEU A 100 -15.84 9.35 0.01
CA LEU A 100 -15.62 9.46 -1.45
C LEU A 100 -14.58 8.44 -1.94
N ALA A 101 -14.41 7.31 -1.23
CA ALA A 101 -13.61 6.22 -1.73
C ALA A 101 -14.25 5.68 -3.03
N THR A 102 -13.40 5.33 -4.00
CA THR A 102 -13.89 4.68 -5.22
C THR A 102 -14.55 3.34 -4.87
N PRO A 103 -15.57 2.88 -5.64
CA PRO A 103 -16.20 1.59 -5.37
C PRO A 103 -15.17 0.46 -5.26
N GLY A 104 -15.15 -0.20 -4.11
CA GLY A 104 -14.18 -1.25 -3.81
C GLY A 104 -12.79 -0.76 -3.44
N ASP A 105 -12.49 0.53 -3.39
CA ASP A 105 -11.12 1.08 -3.28
C ASP A 105 -10.24 0.64 -4.47
N ALA A 106 -10.80 0.68 -5.68
CA ALA A 106 -10.14 0.22 -6.90
C ALA A 106 -8.82 0.95 -7.20
N ASP A 107 -8.61 2.15 -6.66
CA ASP A 107 -7.37 2.93 -6.79
C ASP A 107 -6.36 2.70 -5.64
N ASN A 108 -6.69 1.85 -4.66
CA ASN A 108 -5.90 1.60 -3.44
C ASN A 108 -5.61 2.84 -2.56
N LEU A 109 -6.29 3.97 -2.76
CA LEU A 109 -6.01 5.18 -1.98
C LEU A 109 -6.41 5.00 -0.50
N MET A 110 -7.32 4.07 -0.18
CA MET A 110 -7.65 3.72 1.21
C MET A 110 -6.65 2.73 1.83
N ARG A 111 -5.65 2.25 1.08
CA ARG A 111 -4.65 1.23 1.51
C ARG A 111 -5.26 -0.13 1.77
N SER A 112 -6.19 -0.56 0.94
CA SER A 112 -6.84 -1.85 1.08
C SER A 112 -5.88 -3.04 0.93
N TRP A 113 -4.71 -2.84 0.30
CA TRP A 113 -3.63 -3.83 0.27
C TRP A 113 -2.23 -3.19 0.28
N ARG A 114 -1.23 -4.03 0.56
CA ARG A 114 0.21 -3.74 0.40
C ARG A 114 0.89 -4.88 -0.35
N TYR A 115 2.11 -4.61 -0.79
CA TYR A 115 2.88 -5.47 -1.67
C TYR A 115 3.94 -6.23 -0.88
N SER A 116 3.75 -7.53 -0.71
CA SER A 116 4.70 -8.46 -0.10
C SER A 116 5.75 -8.92 -1.11
N ASN A 117 6.92 -9.33 -0.59
CA ASN A 117 8.09 -9.70 -1.41
C ASN A 117 8.30 -8.70 -2.56
N SER A 118 8.48 -7.44 -2.20
CA SER A 118 8.67 -6.35 -3.14
C SER A 118 10.08 -5.77 -3.03
N ILE A 119 10.58 -5.23 -4.13
CA ILE A 119 11.71 -4.31 -4.16
C ILE A 119 11.16 -2.95 -4.57
N LYS A 120 11.54 -1.92 -3.82
CA LYS A 120 11.16 -0.54 -4.06
C LYS A 120 12.39 0.34 -4.14
N TYR A 121 12.43 1.24 -5.11
CA TYR A 121 13.43 2.29 -5.22
C TYR A 121 12.75 3.66 -5.15
N VAL A 122 13.38 4.57 -4.41
CA VAL A 122 13.01 5.99 -4.27
C VAL A 122 14.22 6.82 -4.68
N SER A 123 14.07 7.70 -5.66
CA SER A 123 15.16 8.56 -6.11
C SER A 123 15.48 9.66 -5.09
N PRO A 124 16.69 10.24 -5.11
CA PRO A 124 16.90 11.56 -4.54
C PRO A 124 15.97 12.59 -5.20
N THR A 125 15.62 13.65 -4.47
CA THR A 125 14.94 14.79 -5.07
C THR A 125 15.93 15.66 -5.83
N MET A 126 15.69 15.82 -7.13
CA MET A 126 16.53 16.61 -8.04
C MET A 126 15.73 17.79 -8.56
N ARG A 127 16.08 19.01 -8.14
CA ARG A 127 15.41 20.27 -8.55
C ARG A 127 13.89 20.22 -8.35
N GLY A 128 13.45 19.62 -7.25
CA GLY A 128 12.03 19.46 -6.90
C GLY A 128 11.35 18.25 -7.51
N VAL A 129 12.02 17.44 -8.35
CA VAL A 129 11.48 16.20 -8.92
C VAL A 129 11.99 14.99 -8.15
N ASP A 130 11.11 14.06 -7.81
CA ASP A 130 11.46 12.72 -7.32
C ASP A 130 10.60 11.66 -8.03
N PHE A 131 11.11 10.43 -8.11
CA PHE A 131 10.39 9.30 -8.68
C PHE A 131 10.59 8.03 -7.85
N GLU A 132 9.61 7.14 -7.96
CA GLU A 132 9.56 5.89 -7.24
C GLU A 132 9.14 4.75 -8.17
N ALA A 133 9.69 3.56 -7.93
CA ALA A 133 9.33 2.34 -8.63
C ALA A 133 9.28 1.16 -7.64
N LEU A 134 8.31 0.26 -7.82
CA LEU A 134 8.12 -0.93 -7.02
C LEU A 134 7.81 -2.11 -7.94
N TYR A 135 8.48 -3.23 -7.69
CA TYR A 135 8.13 -4.52 -8.28
C TYR A 135 7.95 -5.55 -7.17
N ALA A 136 6.84 -6.28 -7.19
CA ALA A 136 6.52 -7.32 -6.23
C ALA A 136 6.34 -8.66 -6.93
N PHE A 137 7.05 -9.67 -6.43
CA PHE A 137 7.18 -10.95 -7.10
C PHE A 137 5.93 -11.83 -6.90
N SER A 138 5.67 -12.69 -7.88
CA SER A 138 4.59 -13.69 -7.83
C SER A 138 4.74 -14.66 -6.66
N ASN A 139 5.96 -15.08 -6.27
CA ASN A 139 6.18 -16.16 -5.29
C ASN A 139 5.69 -17.55 -5.73
N ALA A 140 5.08 -17.72 -6.91
CA ALA A 140 4.77 -19.03 -7.46
C ALA A 140 5.94 -19.59 -8.29
N SER A 141 6.28 -20.86 -8.05
CA SER A 141 7.28 -21.58 -8.84
C SER A 141 6.73 -21.84 -10.25
N GLY A 142 7.51 -21.50 -11.28
CA GLY A 142 7.11 -21.66 -12.69
C GLY A 142 6.09 -20.64 -13.21
N GLU A 143 5.44 -19.88 -12.32
CA GLU A 143 4.32 -18.98 -12.66
C GLU A 143 4.62 -17.53 -12.25
N PHE A 144 5.62 -16.92 -12.89
CA PHE A 144 6.14 -15.60 -12.49
C PHE A 144 5.17 -14.42 -12.70
N ALA A 145 4.11 -14.62 -13.49
CA ALA A 145 3.12 -13.59 -13.79
C ALA A 145 1.86 -13.66 -12.90
N VAL A 146 1.67 -14.71 -12.11
CA VAL A 146 0.45 -14.86 -11.29
C VAL A 146 0.62 -14.16 -9.94
N ASN A 147 -0.23 -13.17 -9.66
CA ASN A 147 -0.17 -12.35 -8.47
C ASN A 147 1.19 -11.66 -8.28
N ARG A 148 1.73 -11.10 -9.37
CA ARG A 148 2.82 -10.11 -9.30
C ARG A 148 2.24 -8.70 -9.41
N ALA A 149 3.01 -7.72 -8.98
CA ALA A 149 2.62 -6.32 -9.11
C ALA A 149 3.77 -5.41 -9.51
N PHE A 150 3.42 -4.34 -10.21
CA PHE A 150 4.31 -3.25 -10.55
C PHE A 150 3.64 -1.93 -10.18
N SER A 151 4.41 -1.00 -9.63
CA SER A 151 3.99 0.38 -9.48
C SER A 151 5.14 1.32 -9.85
N ALA A 152 4.80 2.47 -10.41
CA ALA A 152 5.74 3.56 -10.64
C ALA A 152 5.04 4.90 -10.42
N GLY A 153 5.78 5.92 -10.05
CA GLY A 153 5.26 7.27 -9.95
C GLY A 153 6.34 8.32 -9.98
N ALA A 154 5.95 9.56 -10.20
CA ALA A 154 6.82 10.71 -10.10
C ALA A 154 6.06 11.89 -9.50
N ARG A 155 6.78 12.76 -8.81
CA ARG A 155 6.27 13.97 -8.19
C ARG A 155 7.19 15.15 -8.47
N TYR A 156 6.58 16.31 -8.66
CA TYR A 156 7.26 17.60 -8.70
C TYR A 156 6.71 18.55 -7.64
N VAL A 157 7.61 19.19 -6.89
CA VAL A 157 7.28 20.17 -5.84
C VAL A 157 8.07 21.45 -6.06
N ALA A 158 7.35 22.57 -6.19
CA ALA A 158 7.91 23.92 -6.31
C ALA A 158 7.14 24.89 -5.40
N GLY A 159 7.62 25.07 -4.17
CA GLY A 159 6.96 25.91 -3.17
C GLY A 159 5.56 25.37 -2.83
N ARG A 160 4.52 26.13 -3.16
CA ARG A 160 3.10 25.75 -2.96
C ARG A 160 2.53 24.92 -4.11
N PHE A 161 3.23 24.83 -5.24
CA PHE A 161 2.80 24.02 -6.38
C PHE A 161 3.33 22.60 -6.23
N GLN A 162 2.43 21.62 -6.36
CA GLN A 162 2.77 20.20 -6.33
C GLN A 162 1.94 19.47 -7.38
N ILE A 163 2.57 18.53 -8.07
CA ILE A 163 1.90 17.62 -9.00
C ILE A 163 2.53 16.24 -8.87
N ALA A 164 1.74 15.19 -8.95
CA ALA A 164 2.22 13.83 -8.95
C ALA A 164 1.36 12.95 -9.84
N ALA A 165 1.97 11.91 -10.39
CA ALA A 165 1.29 10.87 -11.16
C ALA A 165 1.79 9.50 -10.70
N ALA A 166 0.89 8.52 -10.68
CA ALA A 166 1.24 7.15 -10.31
C ALA A 166 0.49 6.11 -11.17
N TYR A 167 1.15 4.97 -11.34
CA TYR A 167 0.65 3.82 -12.08
C TYR A 167 0.79 2.56 -11.22
N VAL A 168 -0.21 1.68 -11.29
CA VAL A 168 -0.21 0.36 -10.65
C VAL A 168 -0.75 -0.68 -11.62
N GLN A 169 -0.05 -1.79 -11.75
CA GLN A 169 -0.52 -2.98 -12.45
C GLN A 169 -0.45 -4.19 -11.53
N LEU A 170 -1.54 -4.94 -11.46
CA LEU A 170 -1.65 -6.20 -10.73
C LEU A 170 -2.00 -7.31 -11.72
N ASP A 171 -1.16 -8.33 -11.83
CA ASP A 171 -1.44 -9.46 -12.72
C ASP A 171 -2.12 -10.58 -11.93
N ALA A 172 -3.40 -10.85 -12.23
CA ALA A 172 -4.23 -11.85 -11.55
C ALA A 172 -4.12 -11.83 -9.99
N PRO A 173 -4.35 -10.68 -9.32
CA PRO A 173 -4.30 -10.61 -7.87
C PRO A 173 -5.48 -11.41 -7.27
N GLY A 174 -5.22 -12.21 -6.23
CA GLY A 174 -6.28 -12.96 -5.54
C GLY A 174 -5.85 -14.34 -5.03
N THR A 175 -6.81 -15.25 -4.91
CA THR A 175 -6.65 -16.54 -4.19
C THR A 175 -5.94 -17.64 -4.97
N VAL A 176 -5.77 -17.49 -6.30
CA VAL A 176 -5.04 -18.48 -7.13
C VAL A 176 -3.62 -18.69 -6.59
N ASN A 177 -3.01 -17.61 -6.12
CA ASN A 177 -1.72 -17.63 -5.45
C ASN A 177 -1.81 -16.74 -4.19
N ALA A 178 -2.37 -17.29 -3.12
CA ALA A 178 -2.56 -16.58 -1.85
C ALA A 178 -1.24 -16.13 -1.20
N ALA A 179 -0.11 -16.71 -1.60
CA ALA A 179 1.22 -16.34 -1.14
C ALA A 179 1.90 -15.29 -2.05
N GLY A 180 1.21 -14.78 -3.07
CA GLY A 180 1.78 -13.83 -4.03
C GLY A 180 1.99 -12.42 -3.49
N ALA A 181 2.29 -11.49 -4.41
CA ALA A 181 2.63 -10.11 -4.07
C ALA A 181 1.51 -9.42 -3.28
N VAL A 182 0.26 -9.66 -3.65
CA VAL A 182 -0.90 -8.98 -3.09
C VAL A 182 -1.86 -9.97 -2.45
N SER A 183 -2.35 -9.61 -1.27
CA SER A 183 -3.35 -10.38 -0.53
C SER A 183 -4.38 -9.45 0.09
N ASP A 184 -5.56 -9.97 0.40
CA ASP A 184 -6.57 -9.26 1.19
C ASP A 184 -6.03 -8.90 2.58
N ASP A 185 -5.87 -7.61 2.85
CA ASP A 185 -5.49 -7.12 4.18
C ASP A 185 -6.71 -6.87 5.08
N TYR A 186 -7.83 -6.52 4.46
CA TYR A 186 -9.08 -6.21 5.14
C TYR A 186 -10.24 -6.98 4.51
N ALA A 187 -11.19 -7.42 5.32
CA ALA A 187 -12.42 -8.03 4.82
C ALA A 187 -13.17 -7.00 3.95
N GLY A 188 -13.47 -7.36 2.70
CA GLY A 188 -14.15 -6.47 1.74
C GLY A 188 -13.23 -5.55 0.91
N ALA A 189 -11.91 -5.76 0.91
CA ALA A 189 -10.97 -5.12 -0.03
C ALA A 189 -11.39 -5.36 -1.52
N PRO A 190 -10.94 -4.57 -2.51
CA PRO A 190 -11.50 -4.56 -3.88
C PRO A 190 -11.46 -5.90 -4.60
N PHE A 191 -10.61 -6.80 -4.15
CA PHE A 191 -10.52 -8.15 -4.67
C PHE A 191 -11.80 -8.96 -4.38
N PHE A 192 -12.89 -8.40 -3.86
CA PHE A 192 -14.22 -8.99 -3.93
C PHE A 192 -15.04 -8.52 -5.16
N LEU A 193 -14.80 -7.31 -5.69
CA LEU A 193 -15.56 -6.73 -6.79
C LEU A 193 -14.91 -6.94 -8.17
N PHE A 194 -13.59 -7.13 -8.24
CA PHE A 194 -12.85 -7.20 -9.51
C PHE A 194 -11.88 -8.40 -9.61
N ARG A 195 -12.25 -9.58 -9.07
CA ARG A 195 -11.40 -10.81 -9.04
C ARG A 195 -10.92 -11.30 -10.40
N SER A 196 -11.73 -11.08 -11.42
CA SER A 196 -11.49 -11.47 -12.80
C SER A 196 -12.22 -10.47 -13.68
N SER A 197 -11.60 -10.07 -14.79
CA SER A 197 -12.37 -9.39 -15.83
C SER A 197 -13.60 -10.26 -16.18
N PRO A 198 -14.82 -9.69 -16.29
CA PRO A 198 -15.99 -10.41 -16.79
C PRO A 198 -15.78 -10.99 -18.19
N LEU A 199 -14.74 -10.53 -18.89
CA LEU A 199 -14.39 -10.92 -20.26
C LEU A 199 -13.31 -12.01 -20.31
N ASN A 200 -12.46 -12.17 -19.28
CA ASN A 200 -11.38 -13.17 -19.26
C ASN A 200 -10.79 -13.36 -17.84
N SER A 201 -10.77 -14.60 -17.34
CA SER A 201 -10.19 -14.98 -16.04
C SER A 201 -8.66 -14.88 -15.96
N GLY A 202 -7.97 -14.60 -17.07
CA GLY A 202 -6.52 -14.42 -17.14
C GLY A 202 -6.04 -12.96 -17.27
N VAL A 203 -6.94 -11.97 -17.25
CA VAL A 203 -6.56 -10.55 -17.41
C VAL A 203 -6.51 -9.86 -16.04
N GLY A 204 -5.32 -9.38 -15.66
CA GLY A 204 -5.08 -8.61 -14.44
C GLY A 204 -5.68 -7.19 -14.46
N LEU A 205 -5.79 -6.58 -13.27
CA LEU A 205 -6.21 -5.18 -13.14
C LEU A 205 -5.08 -4.23 -13.54
N LYS A 206 -5.44 -3.22 -14.34
CA LYS A 206 -4.57 -2.08 -14.66
C LYS A 206 -5.25 -0.81 -14.15
N MET A 207 -4.57 -0.10 -13.25
CA MET A 207 -5.01 1.21 -12.77
C MET A 207 -3.98 2.28 -13.15
N ALA A 208 -4.47 3.33 -13.82
CA ALA A 208 -3.72 4.55 -14.05
C ALA A 208 -4.56 5.71 -13.52
N VAL A 209 -4.01 6.49 -12.58
CA VAL A 209 -4.62 7.74 -12.13
C VAL A 209 -3.59 8.85 -12.39
N ALA A 210 -4.00 9.80 -13.22
CA ALA A 210 -3.22 10.96 -13.62
C ALA A 210 -3.57 12.16 -12.73
#